data_AF-A0A963GRA1-F1
#
_entry.id   AF-A0A963GRA1-F1
#
_cell.length_a   1.000
_cell.length_b   1.000
_cell.length_c   1.000
_cell.angle_alpha   90.00
_cell.angle_beta   90.00
_cell.angle_gamma   90.00
#
_symmetry.space_group_name_H-M   'P 1'
#
loop_
_entity.id
_entity.type
_entity.pdbx_description
1 polymer ?
#
loop_
_entity_poly.entity_id
_entity_poly.type
_entity_poly.pdbx_seq_one_letter_code
_entity_poly.pdbx_strand_id
1 'polypeptide(L)'
;MANGLIVGCAAANPGYAGFHPAFWRLFDWHGRLGCLGRVNRAVVQVMNVHLIYVFVMFAVLQTVYTESITGSPLGLAHPASIGIFAVVVANALLHAAVVLAAGGRHA
;
A
#
# COMPACT_ATOMS: atom_id res chain seq x y z
N MET A 1 9.25 -0.52 -24.51
CA MET A 1 8.23 -1.30 -23.76
C MET A 1 8.12 -0.90 -22.28
N ALA A 2 9.07 -0.17 -21.69
CA ALA A 2 9.06 0.23 -20.27
C ALA A 2 7.97 1.27 -19.88
N ASN A 3 7.42 2.03 -20.84
CA ASN A 3 6.39 3.04 -20.52
C ASN A 3 5.12 2.46 -19.87
N GLY A 4 4.62 1.32 -20.33
CA GLY A 4 3.38 0.75 -19.81
C GLY A 4 3.48 0.33 -18.34
N LEU A 5 4.62 -0.22 -17.93
CA LEU A 5 4.87 -0.66 -16.55
C LEU A 5 4.97 0.52 -15.58
N ILE A 6 5.69 1.58 -15.96
CA ILE A 6 5.81 2.78 -15.13
C ILE A 6 4.47 3.49 -14.99
N VAL A 7 3.71 3.62 -16.08
CA VAL A 7 2.35 4.21 -16.04
C VAL A 7 1.41 3.41 -15.15
N GLY A 8 1.45 2.08 -15.23
CA GLY A 8 0.67 1.22 -14.33
C GLY A 8 1.04 1.39 -12.86
N CYS A 9 2.33 1.48 -12.55
CA CYS A 9 2.80 1.72 -11.18
C CYS A 9 2.43 3.12 -10.68
N ALA A 10 2.52 4.12 -11.55
CA ALA A 10 2.16 5.51 -11.25
C ALA A 10 0.69 5.64 -10.88
N ALA A 11 -0.18 4.84 -11.51
CA ALA A 11 -1.60 4.77 -11.16
C ALA A 11 -1.87 3.94 -9.88
N ALA A 12 -1.10 2.87 -9.65
CA ALA A 12 -1.30 2.00 -8.48
C ALA A 12 -0.90 2.69 -7.16
N ASN A 13 0.18 3.47 -7.15
CA ASN A 13 0.71 4.15 -5.96
C ASN A 13 -0.33 5.05 -5.25
N PRO A 14 -1.08 5.94 -5.95
CA PRO A 14 -2.18 6.69 -5.35
C PRO A 14 -3.29 5.81 -4.77
N GLY A 15 -3.59 4.68 -5.41
CA GLY A 15 -4.53 3.70 -4.88
C GLY A 15 -4.09 3.13 -3.53
N TYR A 16 -2.80 2.76 -3.41
CA TYR A 16 -2.24 2.33 -2.12
C TYR A 16 -2.26 3.45 -1.09
N ALA A 17 -1.87 4.67 -1.47
CA ALA A 17 -1.90 5.83 -0.58
C ALA A 17 -3.32 6.10 -0.04
N GLY A 18 -4.35 6.07 -0.90
CA GLY A 18 -5.74 6.27 -0.50
C GLY A 18 -6.33 5.12 0.31
N PHE A 19 -5.81 3.90 0.13
CA PHE A 19 -6.26 2.72 0.87
C PHE A 19 -5.82 2.74 2.35
N HIS A 20 -4.66 3.30 2.69
CA HIS A 20 -4.13 3.28 4.06
C HIS A 20 -4.99 4.07 5.07
N PRO A 21 -5.47 5.30 4.77
CA PRO A 21 -6.45 5.98 5.60
C PRO A 21 -7.75 5.18 5.80
N ALA A 22 -8.15 4.38 4.81
CA ALA A 22 -9.37 3.59 4.88
C ALA A 22 -9.32 2.48 5.93
N PHE A 23 -8.12 2.12 6.44
CA PHE A 23 -7.98 1.13 7.52
C PHE A 23 -8.80 1.50 8.75
N TRP A 24 -8.88 2.79 9.07
CA TRP A 24 -9.68 3.29 10.19
C TRP A 24 -11.15 2.88 10.10
N ARG A 25 -11.70 2.79 8.88
CA ARG A 25 -13.10 2.42 8.66
C ARG A 25 -13.29 0.93 8.35
N LEU A 26 -12.39 0.35 7.55
CA LEU A 26 -12.56 -1.03 7.04
C LEU A 26 -12.30 -2.11 8.09
N PHE A 27 -11.44 -1.83 9.08
CA PHE A 27 -10.95 -2.86 10.01
C PHE A 27 -11.21 -2.55 11.49
N ASP A 28 -12.10 -1.60 11.80
CA ASP A 28 -12.30 -1.08 13.17
C ASP A 28 -10.96 -0.78 13.87
N TRP A 29 -10.09 -0.06 13.16
CA TRP A 29 -8.69 0.10 13.57
C TRP A 29 -8.58 0.77 14.94
N HIS A 30 -9.53 1.62 15.31
CA HIS A 30 -9.55 2.27 16.63
C HIS A 30 -9.77 1.26 17.77
N GLY A 31 -10.77 0.38 17.63
CA GLY A 31 -11.05 -0.69 18.58
C GLY A 31 -9.91 -1.72 18.64
N ARG A 32 -9.41 -2.14 17.48
CA ARG A 32 -8.31 -3.11 17.36
C ARG A 32 -6.98 -2.61 17.94
N LEU A 33 -6.63 -1.35 17.71
CA LEU A 33 -5.43 -0.78 18.33
C LEU A 33 -5.60 -0.60 19.83
N GLY A 34 -6.85 -0.61 20.35
CA GLY A 34 -7.23 -0.54 21.76
C GLY A 34 -6.36 -1.41 22.68
N CYS A 35 -6.04 -2.64 22.24
CA CYS A 35 -5.22 -3.58 22.98
C CYS A 35 -3.71 -3.25 23.00
N LEU A 36 -3.24 -2.30 22.19
CA LEU A 36 -1.84 -1.88 22.17
C LEU A 36 -1.57 -0.79 23.22
N GLY A 37 -0.39 -0.85 23.83
CA GLY A 37 0.13 0.26 24.64
C GLY A 37 0.21 1.56 23.84
N ARG A 38 0.15 2.70 24.54
CA ARG A 38 0.11 4.05 23.94
C ARG A 38 1.23 4.29 22.92
N VAL A 39 2.46 3.86 23.24
CA VAL A 39 3.63 4.02 22.36
C VAL A 39 3.47 3.22 21.07
N ASN A 40 3.16 1.92 21.16
CA ASN A 40 2.98 1.07 19.98
C ASN A 40 1.87 1.59 19.06
N ARG A 41 0.77 2.07 19.65
CA ARG A 41 -0.32 2.70 18.90
C ARG A 41 0.15 3.92 18.10
N ALA A 42 0.92 4.80 18.74
CA ALA A 42 1.49 5.96 18.07
C ALA A 42 2.45 5.55 16.95
N VAL A 43 3.33 4.58 17.20
CA VAL A 43 4.28 4.07 16.19
C VAL A 43 3.55 3.51 14.97
N VAL A 44 2.51 2.69 15.15
CA VAL A 44 1.74 2.12 14.03
C VAL A 44 1.02 3.22 13.22
N GLN A 45 0.48 4.24 13.88
CA GLN A 45 -0.16 5.37 13.19
C GLN A 45 0.86 6.20 12.40
N VAL A 46 2.02 6.47 12.99
CA VAL A 46 3.13 7.16 12.32
C VAL A 46 3.60 6.33 11.11
N MET A 47 3.70 5.00 11.25
CA MET A 47 4.08 4.11 10.15
C MET A 47 3.09 4.19 8.98
N ASN A 48 1.78 4.23 9.26
CA ASN A 48 0.77 4.38 8.22
C ASN A 48 0.93 5.71 7.46
N VAL A 49 1.23 6.81 8.16
CA VAL A 49 1.48 8.11 7.51
C VAL A 49 2.75 8.09 6.66
N HIS A 50 3.83 7.45 7.15
CA HIS A 50 5.06 7.28 6.37
C HIS A 50 4.82 6.48 5.09
N LEU A 51 4.03 5.40 5.16
CA LEU A 51 3.69 4.62 3.98
C LEU A 51 2.90 5.44 2.96
N ILE A 52 1.90 6.21 3.40
CA ILE A 52 1.15 7.14 2.53
C ILE A 52 2.12 8.10 1.83
N TYR A 53 3.01 8.73 2.60
CA TYR A 53 4.00 9.66 2.05
C TYR A 53 4.89 8.98 0.99
N VAL A 54 5.41 7.78 1.27
CA VAL A 54 6.27 7.04 0.33
C VAL A 54 5.53 6.68 -0.95
N PHE A 55 4.27 6.23 -0.89
CA PHE A 55 3.47 5.94 -2.09
C PHE A 55 3.21 7.19 -2.91
N VAL A 56 2.87 8.32 -2.27
CA VAL A 56 2.70 9.60 -2.96
C VAL A 56 4.01 10.04 -3.62
N MET A 57 5.13 9.93 -2.91
CA MET A 57 6.45 10.27 -3.44
C MET A 57 6.80 9.40 -4.67
N PHE A 58 6.55 8.09 -4.63
CA PHE A 58 6.77 7.23 -5.79
C PHE A 58 5.84 7.56 -6.95
N ALA A 59 4.57 7.90 -6.70
CA ALA A 59 3.66 8.37 -7.75
C ALA A 59 4.20 9.64 -8.43
N VAL A 60 4.70 10.61 -7.64
CA VAL A 60 5.30 11.85 -8.17
C VAL A 60 6.55 11.55 -8.97
N LEU A 61 7.46 10.71 -8.44
CA LEU A 61 8.69 10.36 -9.15
C LEU A 61 8.39 9.69 -10.50
N GLN A 62 7.45 8.75 -10.52
CA GLN A 62 7.08 7.99 -11.72
C GLN A 62 6.26 8.79 -12.74
N THR A 63 5.68 9.94 -12.36
CA THR A 63 4.92 10.82 -13.27
C THR A 63 5.73 12.00 -13.75
N VAL A 64 6.52 12.62 -12.86
CA VAL A 64 7.31 13.83 -13.16
C VAL A 64 8.68 13.48 -13.74
N TYR A 65 9.33 12.42 -13.26
CA TYR A 65 10.69 12.03 -13.65
C TYR A 65 10.71 10.76 -14.51
N THR A 66 9.61 10.49 -15.23
CA THR A 66 9.41 9.29 -16.04
C THR A 66 10.58 9.02 -16.99
N GLU A 67 11.04 10.02 -17.73
CA GLU A 67 12.12 9.87 -18.71
C GLU A 67 13.43 9.49 -18.06
N SER A 68 13.80 10.17 -16.97
CA SER A 68 15.02 9.90 -16.20
C SER A 68 15.02 8.50 -15.58
N ILE A 69 13.85 8.03 -15.12
CA ILE A 69 13.70 6.69 -14.54
C ILE A 69 13.76 5.63 -15.64
N THR A 70 13.04 5.83 -16.76
CA THR A 70 12.94 4.86 -17.86
C THR A 70 14.28 4.60 -18.55
N GLY A 71 15.14 5.62 -18.65
CA GLY A 71 16.48 5.51 -19.21
C GLY A 71 17.53 4.89 -18.27
N SER A 72 17.14 4.52 -17.04
CA SER A 72 18.05 4.01 -16.00
C SER A 72 17.70 2.56 -15.60
N PRO A 73 18.58 1.85 -14.88
CA PRO A 73 18.25 0.54 -14.30
C PRO A 73 17.00 0.54 -13.40
N LEU A 74 16.62 1.70 -12.84
CA LEU A 74 15.42 1.84 -12.02
C LEU A 74 14.12 1.72 -12.83
N GLY A 75 14.17 1.93 -14.15
CA GLY A 75 13.01 1.85 -15.04
C GLY A 75 12.35 0.47 -15.10
N LEU A 76 13.06 -0.58 -14.70
CA LEU A 76 12.51 -1.92 -14.53
C LEU A 76 12.46 -2.34 -13.06
N ALA A 77 13.52 -2.07 -12.29
CA ALA A 77 13.64 -2.54 -10.91
C ALA A 77 12.52 -1.99 -10.01
N HIS A 78 12.21 -0.71 -10.15
CA HIS A 78 11.21 -0.08 -9.30
C HIS A 78 9.77 -0.56 -9.64
N PRO A 79 9.31 -0.58 -10.89
CA PRO A 79 8.04 -1.21 -11.25
C PRO A 79 7.93 -2.68 -10.82
N ALA A 80 9.01 -3.47 -10.96
CA ALA A 80 9.02 -4.86 -10.52
C ALA A 80 8.81 -4.98 -9.00
N SER A 81 9.46 -4.12 -8.20
CA SER A 81 9.25 -4.09 -6.75
C SER A 81 7.81 -3.73 -6.36
N ILE A 82 7.18 -2.79 -7.06
CA ILE A 82 5.77 -2.42 -6.86
C ILE A 82 4.86 -3.61 -7.22
N GLY A 83 5.17 -4.34 -8.30
CA GLY A 83 4.44 -5.56 -8.69
C GLY A 83 4.51 -6.66 -7.63
N ILE A 84 5.70 -6.91 -7.05
CA ILE A 84 5.86 -7.87 -5.94
C ILE A 84 5.05 -7.40 -4.73
N PHE A 85 5.15 -6.12 -4.38
CA PHE A 85 4.37 -5.54 -3.28
C PHE A 85 2.85 -5.72 -3.51
N ALA A 86 2.37 -5.53 -4.74
CA ALA A 86 0.97 -5.75 -5.09
C ALA A 86 0.50 -7.18 -4.83
N VAL A 87 1.35 -8.18 -5.14
CA VAL A 87 1.06 -9.60 -4.86
C VAL A 87 0.94 -9.85 -3.35
N VAL A 88 1.85 -9.28 -2.56
CA VAL A 88 1.80 -9.39 -1.09
C VAL A 88 0.51 -8.78 -0.54
N VAL A 89 0.12 -7.61 -1.03
CA VAL A 89 -1.13 -6.94 -0.66
C VAL A 89 -2.34 -7.78 -1.05
N ALA A 90 -2.38 -8.30 -2.28
CA ALA A 90 -3.48 -9.15 -2.74
C ALA A 90 -3.65 -10.41 -1.87
N ASN A 91 -2.54 -11.07 -1.51
CA ASN A 91 -2.56 -12.20 -0.59
C ASN A 91 -3.11 -11.80 0.78
N ALA A 92 -2.65 -10.68 1.34
CA ALA A 92 -3.15 -10.18 2.64
C ALA A 92 -4.65 -9.87 2.61
N LEU A 93 -5.14 -9.25 1.54
CA LEU A 93 -6.57 -8.97 1.35
C LEU A 93 -7.41 -10.23 1.19
N LEU A 94 -6.92 -11.22 0.44
CA LEU A 94 -7.57 -12.52 0.31
C LEU A 94 -7.68 -13.21 1.67
N HIS A 95 -6.59 -13.26 2.44
CA HIS A 95 -6.60 -13.80 3.79
C HIS A 95 -7.59 -13.06 4.70
N ALA A 96 -7.60 -11.72 4.66
CA ALA A 96 -8.55 -10.93 5.43
C ALA A 96 -10.00 -11.24 5.03
N ALA A 97 -10.29 -11.33 3.73
CA ALA A 97 -11.62 -11.66 3.22
C ALA A 97 -12.08 -13.07 3.67
N VAL A 98 -11.18 -14.07 3.62
CA VAL A 98 -11.47 -15.43 4.09
C VAL A 98 -11.77 -15.44 5.59
N VAL A 99 -10.99 -14.73 6.41
CA VAL A 99 -11.21 -14.63 7.86
C VAL A 99 -12.54 -13.95 8.17
N LEU A 100 -12.86 -12.86 7.48
CA LEU A 100 -14.12 -12.13 7.66
C LEU A 100 -15.32 -12.99 7.24
N ALA A 101 -15.21 -13.74 6.14
CA ALA A 101 -16.25 -14.66 5.68
C ALA A 101 -16.44 -15.87 6.61
N ALA A 102 -15.35 -16.39 7.19
CA ALA A 102 -15.40 -17.53 8.12
C ALA A 102 -15.93 -17.14 9.51
N GLY A 103 -15.67 -15.91 9.97
CA GLY A 103 -16.10 -15.38 11.27
C GLY A 103 -17.61 -15.14 11.40
N GLY A 104 -18.37 -15.15 10.30
CA GLY A 104 -19.83 -15.00 10.30
C GLY A 104 -20.64 -16.26 10.64
N ARG A 105 -20.01 -17.40 10.96
CA ARG A 105 -20.71 -18.68 11.20
C ARG A 105 -20.96 -19.02 12.67
N HIS A 106 -20.59 -18.16 13.61
CA HIS A 106 -20.72 -18.40 15.05
C HIS A 106 -21.20 -17.17 15.87
N ALA A 107 -21.98 -16.28 15.25
CA ALA A 107 -22.67 -15.20 15.97
C ALA A 107 -24.18 -15.48 15.99
#